data_AF-A0A1E5GFU4-F1
#
_entry.id   AF-A0A1E5GFU4-F1
#
_cell.length_a   1.000
_cell.length_b   1.000
_cell.length_c   1.000
_cell.angle_alpha   90.00
_cell.angle_beta   90.00
_cell.angle_gamma   90.00
#
_symmetry.space_group_name_H-M   'P 1'
#
loop_
_entity.id
_entity.type
_entity.pdbx_description
1 polymer ?
#
loop_
_entity_poly.entity_id
_entity_poly.type
_entity_poly.pdbx_seq_one_letter_code
_entity_poly.pdbx_strand_id
1 'polypeptide(L)' 'MHVQGQGWQSWRHESGVAGSQGSGLRSEAVQIKATKKLYVIYRAHVQGKGGLPWVRNGDVAGTTGQAKRLDGIQVLLSYS' A
#
# COMPACT_ATOMS: atom_id res chain seq x y z
N MET A 1 -2.01 -4.56 3.90
CA MET A 1 -2.82 -3.69 3.02
C MET A 1 -4.09 -3.29 3.76
N HIS A 2 -4.58 -2.06 3.59
CA HIS A 2 -5.84 -1.62 4.17
C HIS A 2 -6.98 -1.84 3.17
N VAL A 3 -7.93 -2.71 3.52
CA VAL A 3 -9.10 -3.04 2.68
C VAL A 3 -10.33 -2.35 3.25
N GLN A 4 -11.19 -1.83 2.38
CA GLN A 4 -12.45 -1.20 2.74
C GLN A 4 -13.22 -2.04 3.77
N GLY A 5 -13.60 -1.43 4.89
CA GLY A 5 -14.45 -2.04 5.93
C GLY A 5 -13.80 -3.22 6.69
N GLN A 6 -12.64 -3.69 6.26
CA GLN A 6 -11.90 -4.79 6.89
C GLN A 6 -10.62 -4.30 7.59
N GLY A 7 -10.22 -3.06 7.35
CA GLY A 7 -9.05 -2.46 7.98
C GLY A 7 -7.74 -3.05 7.45
N TRP A 8 -6.69 -2.93 8.27
CA TRP A 8 -5.37 -3.48 7.98
C TRP A 8 -5.38 -5.00 8.05
N GLN A 9 -5.05 -5.63 6.93
CA GLN A 9 -4.77 -7.07 6.86
C GLN A 9 -3.37 -7.37 7.38
N SER A 10 -3.16 -8.56 7.94
CA SER A 10 -1.87 -9.05 8.40
C SER A 10 -0.78 -8.90 7.34
N TRP A 11 0.44 -8.61 7.78
CA TRP A 11 1.61 -8.58 6.91
C TRP A 11 1.75 -9.88 6.14
N ARG A 12 2.04 -9.76 4.85
CA ARG A 12 2.38 -10.87 3.97
C ARG A 12 3.82 -10.70 3.52
N HIS A 13 4.54 -11.81 3.55
CA HIS A 13 5.88 -11.92 2.99
C HIS A 13 5.82 -12.89 1.80
N GLU A 14 6.68 -12.68 0.80
CA GLU A 14 6.85 -13.58 -0.36
C GLU A 14 5.58 -13.77 -1.21
N SER A 15 5.27 -15.00 -1.66
CA SER A 15 4.23 -15.34 -2.66
C SER A 15 2.78 -15.17 -2.19
N GLY A 16 2.55 -14.56 -1.02
CA GLY A 16 1.21 -14.33 -0.49
C GLY A 16 0.52 -13.11 -1.10
N VAL A 17 -0.80 -13.21 -1.34
CA VAL A 17 -1.63 -12.06 -1.74
C VAL A 17 -1.87 -11.15 -0.54
N ALA A 18 -1.51 -9.87 -0.67
CA ALA A 18 -1.89 -8.82 0.27
C ALA A 18 -3.18 -8.13 -0.20
N GLY A 19 -4.21 -8.10 0.66
CA GLY A 19 -5.53 -7.56 0.34
C GLY A 19 -6.59 -8.65 0.24
N SER A 20 -7.69 -8.38 -0.47
CA SER A 20 -8.79 -9.32 -0.72
C SER A 20 -8.92 -9.59 -2.21
N GLN A 21 -9.02 -10.85 -2.62
CA GLN A 21 -9.28 -11.24 -4.00
C GLN A 21 -10.73 -11.74 -4.14
N GLY A 22 -11.42 -11.33 -5.21
CA GLY A 22 -12.78 -11.80 -5.52
C GLY A 22 -13.91 -11.16 -4.69
N SER A 23 -13.60 -10.34 -3.70
CA SER A 23 -14.62 -9.74 -2.80
C SER A 23 -15.24 -8.43 -3.31
N GLY A 24 -14.77 -7.87 -4.43
CA GLY A 24 -15.23 -6.56 -4.93
C GLY A 24 -14.87 -5.36 -4.03
N LEU A 25 -14.08 -5.58 -2.97
CA LEU A 25 -13.66 -4.54 -2.04
C LEU A 25 -12.44 -3.78 -2.57
N ARG A 26 -12.43 -2.46 -2.35
CA ARG A 26 -11.27 -1.63 -2.73
C ARG A 26 -10.14 -1.72 -1.70
N SER A 27 -8.94 -1.54 -2.22
CA SER A 27 -7.76 -1.21 -1.42
C SER A 27 -7.69 0.30 -1.20
N GLU A 28 -7.46 0.76 0.03
CA GLU A 28 -7.43 2.20 0.35
C GLU A 28 -6.01 2.70 0.70
N ALA A 29 -5.18 1.83 1.27
CA ALA A 29 -3.79 2.13 1.59
C ALA A 29 -2.91 0.87 1.57
N VAL A 30 -1.60 1.07 1.38
CA VAL A 30 -0.58 0.03 1.35
C VAL A 30 0.58 0.41 2.28
N GLN A 31 1.17 -0.61 2.89
CA GLN A 31 2.48 -0.50 3.53
C GLN A 31 3.39 -1.55 2.90
N ILE A 32 4.63 -1.16 2.61
CA ILE A 32 5.64 -2.02 1.99
C ILE A 32 6.91 -1.86 2.80
N LYS A 33 7.53 -2.99 3.18
CA LYS A 33 8.76 -3.00 3.97
C LYS A 33 9.75 -3.96 3.32
N ALA A 34 10.98 -3.49 3.08
CA ALA A 34 12.08 -4.33 2.67
C ALA A 34 12.70 -5.03 3.90
N THR A 35 13.14 -6.28 3.73
CA THR A 35 13.66 -7.12 4.84
C THR A 35 15.20 -7.17 4.89
N LYS A 36 15.91 -6.68 3.87
CA LYS A 36 17.39 -6.69 3.77
C LYS A 36 17.89 -5.42 3.09
N LYS A 37 19.03 -4.86 3.55
CA LYS A 37 19.91 -3.79 2.98
C LYS A 37 19.37 -2.91 1.83
N LEU A 38 18.10 -2.55 1.91
CA LEU A 38 17.37 -1.83 0.90
C LEU A 38 16.39 -0.90 1.60
N TYR A 39 16.24 0.29 1.05
CA TYR A 39 15.09 1.13 1.26
C TYR A 39 14.08 0.87 0.15
N VAL A 40 12.82 0.67 0.54
CA VAL A 40 11.69 0.78 -0.38
C VAL A 40 11.02 2.13 -0.14
N ILE A 41 11.01 2.96 -1.19
CA ILE A 41 10.34 4.25 -1.20
C ILE A 41 9.15 4.10 -2.15
N TYR A 42 7.96 4.42 -1.69
CA TYR A 42 6.75 4.16 -2.47
C TYR A 42 5.71 5.25 -2.25
N ARG A 43 4.84 5.41 -3.23
CA ARG A 43 3.66 6.28 -3.13
C ARG A 43 2.44 5.63 -3.77
N ALA A 44 1.30 6.00 -3.24
CA ALA A 44 0.00 5.60 -3.74
C ALA A 44 -0.62 6.71 -4.58
N HIS A 45 -1.19 6.35 -5.72
CA HIS A 45 -2.15 7.17 -6.44
C HIS A 45 -3.54 6.84 -5.93
N VAL A 46 -4.26 7.85 -5.45
CA VAL A 46 -5.57 7.70 -4.82
C VAL A 46 -6.63 8.43 -5.63
N GLN A 47 -7.80 7.81 -5.78
CA GLN A 47 -8.93 8.36 -6.51
C GLN A 47 -9.28 9.79 -6.05
N GLY A 48 -9.26 10.74 -6.99
CA GLY A 48 -9.57 12.14 -6.73
C GLY A 48 -8.56 12.85 -5.81
N LYS A 49 -7.36 12.29 -5.63
CA LYS A 49 -6.23 12.90 -4.93
C LYS A 49 -4.92 12.83 -5.73
N GLY A 50 -4.85 11.98 -6.75
CA GLY A 50 -3.63 11.77 -7.53
C GLY A 50 -2.55 11.08 -6.70
N GLY A 51 -1.29 11.31 -7.08
CA GLY A 51 -0.13 10.78 -6.37
C GLY A 51 0.08 11.48 -5.03
N LEU A 52 -0.02 10.73 -3.93
CA LEU A 52 0.29 11.21 -2.59
C LEU A 52 1.82 11.28 -2.35
N PRO A 53 2.27 11.92 -1.25
CA PRO A 53 3.69 11.99 -0.92
C PRO A 53 4.36 10.61 -0.87
N TRP A 54 5.65 10.58 -1.20
CA TRP A 54 6.48 9.39 -1.05
C TRP A 54 6.69 9.08 0.42
N VAL A 55 6.58 7.81 0.76
CA VAL A 55 6.83 7.26 2.09
C VAL A 55 7.86 6.14 1.99
N ARG A 56 8.42 5.71 3.13
CA ARG A 56 9.50 4.72 3.16
C ARG A 56 9.22 3.61 4.16
N ASN A 57 9.64 2.39 3.85
CA ASN A 57 9.76 1.25 4.78
C ASN A 57 8.66 1.14 5.87
N GLY A 58 7.47 0.72 5.49
CA GLY A 58 6.38 0.42 6.43
C GLY A 58 5.46 1.59 6.74
N ASP A 59 5.79 2.81 6.32
CA ASP A 59 4.90 3.96 6.41
C ASP A 59 3.64 3.81 5.54
N VAL A 60 2.57 4.52 5.87
CA VAL A 60 1.29 4.38 5.15
C VAL A 60 1.31 5.18 3.85
N ALA A 61 1.13 4.50 2.71
CA ALA A 61 0.83 5.14 1.43
C ALA A 61 -0.65 4.96 1.09
N GLY A 62 -1.40 6.06 0.98
CA GLY A 62 -2.83 6.03 0.66
C GLY A 62 -3.67 6.78 1.69
N THR A 63 -4.92 6.34 1.84
CA THR A 63 -5.85 6.87 2.85
C THR A 63 -6.54 5.73 3.57
N THR A 64 -6.88 5.89 4.84
CA THR A 64 -7.66 4.91 5.59
C THR A 64 -9.05 5.47 5.89
N GLY A 65 -10.11 4.70 5.63
CA GLY A 65 -11.48 5.06 6.02
C GLY A 65 -12.13 6.19 5.22
N GLN A 66 -11.48 6.70 4.16
CA GLN A 66 -12.00 7.80 3.35
C GLN A 66 -12.83 7.36 2.15
N ALA A 67 -13.07 6.06 2.03
CA ALA A 67 -13.77 5.47 0.91
C ALA A 67 -13.19 5.72 -0.49
N LYS A 68 -11.88 6.02 -0.56
CA LYS A 68 -11.14 6.22 -1.80
C LYS A 68 -10.27 5.01 -2.10
N ARG A 69 -10.31 4.54 -3.34
CA ARG A 69 -9.48 3.42 -3.80
C ARG A 69 -8.09 3.87 -4.20
N LEU A 70 -7.14 2.92 -4.14
CA LEU A 70 -5.86 3.01 -4.84
C LEU A 70 -6.09 2.81 -6.35
N ASP A 71 -5.63 3.75 -7.16
CA ASP A 71 -5.61 3.63 -8.63
C ASP A 71 -4.26 3.12 -9.15
N GLY A 72 -3.19 3.27 -8.36
CA GLY A 72 -1.86 2.78 -8.73
C GLY A 72 -0.83 2.93 -7.60
N ILE A 73 0.29 2.24 -7.72
CA ILE A 73 1.42 2.31 -6.77
C ILE A 73 2.70 2.51 -7.58
N GLN A 74 3.54 3.43 -7.14
CA GLN A 74 4.90 3.58 -7.66
C GLN A 74 5.88 3.18 -6.58
N VAL A 75 6.90 2.42 -6.96
CA VAL A 75 7.88 1.84 -6.06
C VAL A 75 9.28 2.13 -6.61
N LEU A 76 10.15 2.60 -5.73
CA LEU A 76 11.57 2.81 -5.95
C LEU A 76 12.34 1.96 -4.95
N LEU A 77 13.35 1.26 -5.45
CA LEU A 77 14.28 0.49 -4.63
C LEU A 77 15.60 1.22 -4.59
N SER A 78 16.16 1.37 -3.39
CA SER A 78 17.48 1.95 -3.18
C SER A 78 18.26 1.09 -2.19
N TYR A 79 19.58 1.08 -2.30
CA TYR A 79 20.44 0.42 -1.32
C TYR A 79 20.47 1.22 -0.02
N SER A 80 20.60 0.50 1.10
CA SER A 80 20.69 1.11 2.42
C SER A 80 22.05 1.70 2.72
#